data_AF-A0A2V6NAA0-F1
#
_entry.id   AF-A0A2V6NAA0-F1
#
_cell.length_a   1.000
_cell.length_b   1.000
_cell.length_c   1.000
_cell.angle_alpha   90.00
_cell.angle_beta   90.00
_cell.angle_gamma   90.00
#
_symmetry.space_group_name_H-M   'P 1'
#
loop_
_entity.id
_entity.type
_entity.pdbx_description
1 polymer ?
#
loop_
_entity_poly.entity_id
_entity_poly.type
_entity_poly.pdbx_seq_one_letter_code
_entity_poly.pdbx_strand_id
1 'polypeptide(L)'
;AAEKAGADGSKKFITSDLEHHGTVGAVARDAQGNLAAATSTGGINNKLPGRVGDSPVIGAGTYADNATCAVSCTGDGEFFIRAAVAHQVSALMELRGMSLSEAAERALAHAEKLGGTGGLIAVDKNGNVALPFNTSGMYRGHVREDGKFVIEIYK
;
A
#
# COMPACT_ATOMS: atom_id res chain seq x y z
N ALA A 1 3.28 5.60 24.32
CA ALA A 1 4.03 5.96 25.55
C ALA A 1 5.51 5.92 25.23
N ALA A 2 6.21 7.05 25.25
CA ALA A 2 7.63 7.13 24.91
C ALA A 2 8.49 7.15 26.17
N GLU A 3 9.52 6.31 26.23
CA GLU A 3 10.88 6.68 26.67
C GLU A 3 11.85 5.49 26.58
N LYS A 4 12.93 5.66 25.82
CA LYS A 4 14.26 5.12 26.15
C LYS A 4 15.31 6.15 25.73
N ALA A 5 16.09 6.61 26.71
CA ALA A 5 17.21 7.51 26.49
C ALA A 5 18.34 6.78 25.74
N GLY A 6 18.81 7.37 24.63
CA GLY A 6 20.04 6.94 23.97
C GLY A 6 21.27 7.44 24.73
N ALA A 7 22.39 6.71 24.62
CA ALA A 7 23.64 6.93 25.37
C ALA A 7 24.39 8.25 25.07
N ASP A 8 23.80 9.17 24.30
CA ASP A 8 24.41 10.43 23.81
C ASP A 8 23.53 11.66 24.15
N GLY A 9 22.50 11.53 24.98
CA GLY A 9 21.65 12.67 25.38
C GLY A 9 20.79 13.27 24.26
N SER A 10 20.90 12.77 23.02
CA SER A 10 19.95 13.06 21.94
C SER A 10 18.64 12.31 22.18
N LYS A 11 17.56 13.06 22.45
CA LYS A 11 16.20 12.51 22.53
C LYS A 11 15.77 12.05 21.13
N LYS A 12 15.93 10.77 20.82
CA LYS A 12 15.24 10.15 19.68
C LYS A 12 13.79 9.90 20.06
N PHE A 13 12.88 10.64 19.43
CA PHE A 13 11.47 10.29 19.44
C PHE A 13 11.31 9.03 18.59
N ILE A 14 11.18 7.87 19.24
CA ILE A 14 10.75 6.65 18.56
C ILE A 14 9.22 6.73 18.48
N THR A 15 8.74 7.43 17.47
CA THR A 15 7.33 7.34 17.05
C THR A 15 7.19 6.05 16.25
N SER A 16 6.29 5.17 16.66
CA SER A 16 6.12 3.87 15.99
C SER A 16 5.57 4.05 14.58
N ASP A 17 5.93 3.18 13.63
CA ASP A 17 5.36 3.21 12.26
C ASP A 17 3.82 3.11 12.27
N LEU A 18 3.26 2.50 13.32
CA LEU A 18 1.81 2.41 13.57
C LEU A 18 1.17 3.78 13.87
N GLU A 19 1.92 4.75 14.38
CA GLU A 19 1.42 6.08 14.70
C GLU A 19 1.40 7.03 13.49
N HIS A 20 1.90 6.63 12.31
CA HIS A 20 2.10 7.55 11.18
C HIS A 20 1.07 7.47 10.06
N HIS A 21 0.27 6.41 9.96
CA HIS A 21 -0.54 6.15 8.76
C HIS A 21 -2.02 5.88 9.06
N GLY A 22 -2.84 6.92 8.93
CA GLY A 22 -4.31 6.84 8.93
C GLY A 22 -4.88 6.72 7.52
N THR A 23 -4.42 5.73 6.76
CA THR A 23 -4.87 5.47 5.38
C THR A 23 -5.70 4.20 5.34
N VAL A 24 -6.82 4.25 4.63
CA VAL A 24 -7.70 3.11 4.35
C VAL A 24 -7.83 2.92 2.85
N GLY A 25 -8.10 1.69 2.44
CA GLY A 25 -8.20 1.35 1.03
C GLY A 25 -9.07 0.13 0.79
N ALA A 26 -9.65 0.07 -0.40
CA ALA A 26 -10.40 -1.09 -0.87
C ALA A 26 -10.10 -1.34 -2.35
N VAL A 27 -10.02 -2.61 -2.72
CA VAL A 27 -9.95 -3.08 -4.10
C VAL A 27 -10.96 -4.19 -4.28
N ALA A 28 -11.60 -4.24 -5.45
CA ALA A 28 -12.64 -5.22 -5.72
C ALA A 28 -12.65 -5.64 -7.19
N ARG A 29 -13.10 -6.88 -7.41
CA ARG A 29 -13.46 -7.43 -8.71
C ARG A 29 -14.91 -7.88 -8.65
N ASP A 30 -15.76 -7.41 -9.56
CA ASP A 30 -17.16 -7.83 -9.62
C ASP A 30 -17.36 -9.12 -10.45
N ALA A 31 -18.60 -9.62 -10.50
CA ALA A 31 -18.96 -10.83 -11.25
C ALA A 31 -18.85 -10.66 -12.79
N GLN A 32 -18.82 -9.42 -13.29
CA GLN A 32 -18.59 -9.11 -14.70
C GLN A 32 -17.10 -8.98 -15.02
N GLY A 33 -16.22 -9.11 -14.01
CA GLY A 33 -14.78 -8.98 -14.14
C GLY A 33 -14.28 -7.54 -14.10
N ASN A 34 -15.11 -6.56 -13.73
CA ASN A 34 -14.67 -5.18 -13.57
C ASN A 34 -13.87 -4.99 -12.29
N LEU A 35 -12.80 -4.22 -12.39
CA LEU A 35 -11.89 -3.89 -11.32
C LEU A 35 -12.09 -2.45 -10.84
N ALA A 36 -12.06 -2.25 -9.53
CA ALA A 36 -12.14 -0.93 -8.91
C ALA A 36 -11.19 -0.83 -7.72
N ALA A 37 -10.66 0.37 -7.50
CA ALA A 37 -9.83 0.70 -6.35
C ALA A 37 -10.26 2.05 -5.76
N ALA A 38 -10.17 2.17 -4.44
CA ALA A 38 -10.37 3.41 -3.71
C ALA A 38 -9.39 3.50 -2.54
N THR A 39 -8.84 4.69 -2.32
CA THR A 39 -7.92 4.97 -1.22
C THR A 39 -8.30 6.31 -0.59
N SER A 40 -8.29 6.39 0.74
CA SER A 40 -8.59 7.61 1.48
C SER A 40 -7.68 7.76 2.69
N THR A 41 -7.31 8.99 3.03
CA THR A 41 -6.35 9.26 4.11
C THR A 41 -6.55 10.63 4.74
N GLY A 42 -6.24 10.72 6.03
CA GLY A 42 -5.98 12.00 6.71
C GLY A 42 -4.61 12.60 6.38
N GLY A 43 -3.73 11.83 5.74
CA GLY A 43 -2.31 12.14 5.54
C GLY A 43 -1.46 11.68 6.73
N ILE A 44 -0.30 12.30 6.88
CA ILE A 44 0.61 12.03 8.01
C ILE A 44 0.38 13.04 9.14
N ASN A 45 0.69 12.63 10.37
CA ASN A 45 0.70 13.51 11.52
C ASN A 45 1.69 14.68 11.31
N ASN A 46 1.33 15.87 11.80
CA ASN A 46 2.15 17.08 11.71
C ASN A 46 2.55 17.48 10.27
N LYS A 47 1.75 17.10 9.26
CA LYS A 47 1.97 17.55 7.88
C LYS A 47 1.84 19.07 7.78
N LEU A 48 2.64 19.68 6.90
CA LEU A 48 2.43 21.07 6.50
C LEU A 48 1.03 21.21 5.87
N PRO A 49 0.28 22.30 6.16
CA PRO A 49 -0.95 22.60 5.45
C PRO A 49 -0.72 22.62 3.93
N GLY A 50 -1.57 21.93 3.18
CA GLY A 50 -1.43 21.78 1.73
C GLY A 50 -0.51 20.62 1.27
N ARG A 51 0.17 19.89 2.17
CA ARG A 51 0.90 18.67 1.79
C ARG A 51 -0.06 17.60 1.26
N VAL A 52 0.27 17.06 0.10
CA VAL A 52 -0.45 15.96 -0.57
C VAL A 52 0.43 14.72 -0.62
N GLY A 53 -0.12 13.58 -0.19
CA GLY A 53 0.52 12.26 -0.27
C GLY A 53 0.09 11.47 -1.50
N ASP A 54 0.36 10.17 -1.51
CA ASP A 54 0.09 9.26 -2.64
C ASP A 54 -1.39 8.93 -2.84
N SER A 55 -2.18 8.85 -1.76
CA SER A 55 -3.56 8.35 -1.81
C SER A 55 -4.47 9.02 -2.86
N PRO A 56 -4.46 10.36 -3.06
CA PRO A 56 -5.27 11.00 -4.10
C PRO A 56 -4.61 11.04 -5.50
N VAL A 57 -3.40 10.49 -5.66
CA VAL A 57 -2.63 10.56 -6.91
C VAL A 57 -2.77 9.24 -7.66
N ILE A 58 -3.44 9.28 -8.81
CA ILE A 58 -3.66 8.10 -9.67
C ILE A 58 -2.32 7.53 -10.13
N GLY A 59 -2.17 6.22 -9.93
CA GLY A 59 -0.94 5.48 -10.23
C GLY A 59 0.11 5.52 -9.13
N ALA A 60 -0.04 6.38 -8.11
CA ALA A 60 0.80 6.33 -6.91
C ALA A 60 0.11 5.49 -5.82
N GLY A 61 -0.97 6.03 -5.23
CA GLY A 61 -1.69 5.38 -4.13
C GLY A 61 -2.91 4.58 -4.56
N THR A 62 -3.51 4.91 -5.70
CA THR A 62 -4.71 4.26 -6.23
C THR A 62 -4.58 4.01 -7.72
N TYR A 63 -4.87 2.80 -8.18
CA TYR A 63 -4.92 2.47 -9.60
C TYR A 63 -5.87 1.30 -9.86
N ALA A 64 -6.57 1.31 -10.99
CA ALA A 64 -7.37 0.17 -11.44
C ALA A 64 -7.42 0.10 -12.96
N ASP A 65 -7.21 -1.10 -13.49
CA ASP A 65 -7.31 -1.41 -14.91
C ASP A 65 -7.84 -2.83 -15.10
N ASN A 66 -8.94 -2.99 -15.85
CA ASN A 66 -9.57 -4.27 -16.16
C ASN A 66 -8.62 -5.25 -16.89
N ALA A 67 -7.60 -4.74 -17.59
CA ALA A 67 -6.62 -5.57 -18.28
C ALA A 67 -5.61 -6.24 -17.33
N THR A 68 -5.42 -5.69 -16.12
CA THR A 68 -4.39 -6.09 -15.17
C THR A 68 -4.94 -6.29 -13.75
N CYS A 69 -5.01 -5.21 -12.96
CA CYS A 69 -5.28 -5.24 -11.53
C CYS A 69 -5.84 -3.91 -10.99
N ALA A 70 -6.45 -4.01 -9.81
CA ALA A 70 -6.79 -2.89 -8.93
C ALA A 70 -5.84 -2.90 -7.72
N VAL A 71 -5.34 -1.72 -7.34
CA VAL A 71 -4.33 -1.52 -6.31
C VAL A 71 -4.70 -0.33 -5.43
N SER A 72 -4.57 -0.50 -4.11
CA SER A 72 -4.64 0.57 -3.11
C SER A 72 -3.44 0.48 -2.19
N CYS A 73 -2.76 1.60 -1.97
CA CYS A 73 -1.55 1.68 -1.16
C CYS A 73 -1.76 2.39 0.18
N THR A 74 -0.83 2.17 1.10
CA THR A 74 -0.69 2.88 2.37
C THR A 74 0.79 2.96 2.74
N GLY A 75 1.25 4.08 3.31
CA GLY A 75 2.63 4.25 3.75
C GLY A 75 3.17 5.66 3.56
N ASP A 76 4.47 5.75 3.32
CA ASP A 76 5.20 7.00 3.09
C ASP A 76 4.93 7.55 1.67
N GLY A 77 3.89 8.37 1.58
CA GLY A 77 3.35 8.85 0.30
C GLY A 77 4.36 9.46 -0.67
N GLU A 78 5.38 10.17 -0.20
CA GLU A 78 6.42 10.75 -1.06
C GLU A 78 7.19 9.68 -1.87
N PHE A 79 7.50 8.53 -1.26
CA PHE A 79 8.21 7.45 -1.94
C PHE A 79 7.27 6.66 -2.85
N PHE A 80 6.00 6.51 -2.45
CA PHE A 80 4.97 5.87 -3.27
C PHE A 80 4.64 6.67 -4.53
N ILE A 81 4.62 8.01 -4.44
CA ILE A 81 4.55 8.91 -5.60
C ILE A 81 5.77 8.74 -6.50
N ARG A 82 6.99 8.83 -5.94
CA ARG A 82 8.23 8.76 -6.71
C ARG A 82 8.42 7.42 -7.43
N ALA A 83 7.96 6.33 -6.84
CA ALA A 83 8.01 5.00 -7.44
C ALA A 83 6.79 4.67 -8.32
N ALA A 84 5.74 5.51 -8.30
CA ALA A 84 4.44 5.24 -8.91
C ALA A 84 3.93 3.82 -8.58
N VAL A 85 3.90 3.47 -7.30
CA VAL A 85 3.77 2.07 -6.82
C VAL A 85 2.54 1.38 -7.41
N ALA A 86 1.34 1.98 -7.31
CA ALA A 86 0.11 1.35 -7.77
C ALA A 86 0.14 1.07 -9.29
N HIS A 87 0.58 2.03 -10.11
CA HIS A 87 0.72 1.84 -11.55
C HIS A 87 1.88 0.88 -11.89
N GLN A 88 2.96 0.89 -11.10
CA GLN A 88 4.10 0.00 -11.32
C GLN A 88 3.70 -1.46 -11.22
N VAL A 89 2.78 -1.84 -10.31
CA VAL A 89 2.23 -3.19 -10.25
C VAL A 89 1.55 -3.57 -11.57
N SER A 90 0.64 -2.71 -12.06
CA SER A 90 -0.05 -2.91 -13.35
C SER A 90 0.95 -3.05 -14.51
N ALA A 91 1.91 -2.14 -14.60
CA ALA A 91 2.89 -2.12 -15.68
C ALA A 91 3.81 -3.34 -15.67
N LEU A 92 4.18 -3.85 -14.50
CA LEU A 92 4.96 -5.09 -14.39
C LEU A 92 4.16 -6.31 -14.84
N MET A 93 2.88 -6.38 -14.50
CA MET A 93 2.01 -7.45 -15.00
C MET A 93 1.85 -7.37 -16.51
N GLU A 94 1.56 -6.19 -17.06
CA GLU A 94 1.30 -6.00 -18.49
C GLU A 94 2.56 -6.17 -19.34
N LEU A 95 3.66 -5.50 -18.97
CA LEU A 95 4.86 -5.39 -19.81
C LEU A 95 5.91 -6.47 -19.54
N ARG A 96 5.78 -7.21 -18.43
CA ARG A 96 6.72 -8.28 -18.05
C ARG A 96 6.03 -9.61 -17.81
N GLY A 97 4.70 -9.68 -17.86
CA GLY A 97 3.97 -10.92 -17.62
C GLY A 97 4.11 -11.47 -16.20
N MET A 98 4.48 -10.62 -15.23
CA MET A 98 4.64 -11.04 -13.83
C MET A 98 3.28 -11.41 -13.22
N SER A 99 3.28 -12.34 -12.27
CA SER A 99 2.10 -12.57 -11.43
C SER A 99 1.82 -11.36 -10.53
N LEU A 100 0.59 -11.26 -10.01
CA LEU A 100 0.20 -10.18 -9.11
C LEU A 100 1.13 -10.09 -7.88
N SER A 101 1.45 -11.23 -7.26
CA SER A 101 2.30 -11.26 -6.06
C SER A 101 3.72 -10.77 -6.35
N GLU A 102 4.33 -11.27 -7.43
CA GLU A 102 5.68 -10.86 -7.84
C GLU A 102 5.73 -9.37 -8.20
N ALA A 103 4.75 -8.87 -8.96
CA ALA A 103 4.66 -7.46 -9.33
C ALA A 103 4.49 -6.56 -8.10
N ALA A 104 3.62 -6.96 -7.17
CA ALA A 104 3.36 -6.22 -5.94
C ALA A 104 4.59 -6.15 -5.02
N GLU A 105 5.26 -7.28 -4.78
CA GLU A 105 6.52 -7.33 -4.02
C GLU A 105 7.62 -6.50 -4.68
N ARG A 106 7.73 -6.58 -6.01
CA ARG A 106 8.76 -5.84 -6.75
C ARG A 106 8.55 -4.33 -6.70
N ALA A 107 7.31 -3.87 -6.77
CA ALA A 107 6.95 -2.45 -6.65
C ALA A 107 7.18 -1.94 -5.23
N LEU A 108 6.80 -2.72 -4.20
CA LEU A 108 7.05 -2.36 -2.81
C LEU A 108 8.56 -2.30 -2.50
N ALA A 109 9.32 -3.29 -2.97
CA ALA A 109 10.78 -3.30 -2.84
C ALA A 109 11.46 -2.12 -3.58
N HIS A 110 10.84 -1.58 -4.63
CA HIS A 110 11.32 -0.37 -5.28
C HIS A 110 11.11 0.87 -4.41
N ALA A 111 9.93 1.05 -3.80
CA ALA A 111 9.68 2.11 -2.83
C ALA A 111 10.62 2.01 -1.62
N GLU A 112 10.86 0.80 -1.11
CA GLU A 112 11.80 0.54 -0.01
C GLU A 112 13.22 0.97 -0.33
N LYS A 113 13.72 0.68 -1.53
CA LYS A 113 15.04 1.13 -1.98
C LYS A 113 15.17 2.66 -2.04
N LEU A 114 14.06 3.38 -2.19
CA LEU A 114 14.05 4.83 -2.13
C LEU A 114 14.01 5.37 -0.69
N GLY A 115 13.76 4.51 0.29
CA GLY A 115 13.61 4.84 1.72
C GLY A 115 12.17 4.80 2.24
N GLY A 116 11.21 4.33 1.44
CA GLY A 116 9.80 4.28 1.82
C GLY A 116 9.38 3.00 2.52
N THR A 117 8.50 3.15 3.51
CA THR A 117 7.83 2.05 4.20
C THR A 117 6.33 2.08 3.95
N GLY A 118 5.68 0.92 3.96
CA GLY A 118 4.24 0.81 3.76
C GLY A 118 3.79 -0.57 3.31
N GLY A 119 2.68 -0.59 2.57
CA GLY A 119 2.12 -1.79 1.97
C GLY A 119 1.04 -1.44 0.95
N LEU A 120 0.48 -2.49 0.35
CA LEU A 120 -0.61 -2.35 -0.60
C LEU A 120 -1.52 -3.57 -0.53
N ILE A 121 -2.76 -3.37 -1.00
CA ILE A 121 -3.70 -4.44 -1.32
C ILE A 121 -3.98 -4.40 -2.81
N ALA A 122 -4.09 -5.57 -3.43
CA ALA A 122 -4.38 -5.67 -4.84
C ALA A 122 -5.23 -6.89 -5.19
N VAL A 123 -6.04 -6.77 -6.24
CA VAL A 123 -6.77 -7.87 -6.89
C VAL A 123 -6.57 -7.79 -8.39
N ASP A 124 -6.27 -8.92 -9.03
CA ASP A 124 -6.11 -8.99 -10.49
C ASP A 124 -7.38 -9.41 -11.24
N LYS A 125 -7.35 -9.31 -12.57
CA LYS A 125 -8.47 -9.70 -13.45
C LYS A 125 -8.90 -11.16 -13.31
N ASN A 126 -8.02 -12.02 -12.79
CA ASN A 126 -8.27 -13.45 -12.55
C ASN A 126 -8.79 -13.72 -11.13
N GLY A 127 -8.92 -12.70 -10.27
CA GLY A 127 -9.37 -12.82 -8.89
C GLY A 127 -8.27 -13.24 -7.90
N ASN A 128 -6.99 -13.20 -8.30
CA ASN A 128 -5.90 -13.35 -7.35
C ASN A 128 -5.82 -12.12 -6.46
N VAL A 129 -5.46 -12.32 -5.19
CA VAL A 129 -5.33 -11.24 -4.19
C VAL A 129 -3.90 -11.24 -3.65
N ALA A 130 -3.31 -10.06 -3.50
CA ALA A 130 -2.00 -9.85 -2.87
C ALA A 130 -2.10 -8.71 -1.83
N LEU A 131 -1.48 -8.89 -0.66
CA LEU A 131 -1.48 -7.91 0.42
C LEU A 131 -0.07 -7.67 1.04
N PRO A 132 0.99 -7.42 0.25
CA PRO A 132 2.34 -7.28 0.79
C PRO A 132 2.55 -5.97 1.55
N PHE A 133 3.40 -6.02 2.57
CA PHE A 133 3.82 -4.87 3.37
C PHE A 133 5.23 -5.09 3.95
N ASN A 134 5.98 -4.00 4.11
CA ASN A 134 7.32 -4.01 4.69
C ASN A 134 7.40 -3.31 6.05
N THR A 135 6.26 -2.82 6.56
CA THR A 135 6.10 -2.33 7.94
C THR A 135 6.04 -3.49 8.95
N SER A 136 6.05 -3.15 10.24
CA SER A 136 5.84 -4.11 11.34
C SER A 136 4.45 -4.77 11.31
N GLY A 137 3.46 -4.09 10.73
CA GLY A 137 2.11 -4.60 10.54
C GLY A 137 1.32 -3.74 9.55
N MET A 138 0.25 -4.33 9.01
CA MET A 138 -0.72 -3.66 8.15
C MET A 138 -2.10 -4.26 8.43
N TYR A 139 -3.02 -3.42 8.94
CA TYR A 139 -4.43 -3.80 9.11
C TYR A 139 -5.02 -4.15 7.75
N ARG A 140 -5.41 -5.41 7.59
CA ARG A 140 -5.88 -5.91 6.30
C ARG A 140 -6.89 -7.04 6.46
N GLY A 141 -7.67 -7.22 5.42
CA GLY A 141 -8.50 -8.39 5.27
C GLY A 141 -9.01 -8.53 3.85
N HIS A 142 -9.49 -9.72 3.52
CA HIS A 142 -10.12 -9.98 2.23
C HIS A 142 -11.18 -11.06 2.37
N VAL A 143 -12.07 -11.13 1.37
CA VAL A 143 -13.04 -12.19 1.16
C VAL A 143 -13.04 -12.54 -0.32
N ARG A 144 -13.16 -13.83 -0.65
CA ARG A 144 -13.25 -14.33 -2.02
C ARG A 144 -14.61 -15.01 -2.24
N GLU A 145 -14.81 -15.57 -3.42
CA GLU A 145 -16.06 -16.26 -3.81
C GLU A 145 -16.43 -17.43 -2.88
N ASP A 146 -15.46 -17.99 -2.14
CA ASP A 146 -15.70 -19.03 -1.14
C ASP A 146 -16.34 -18.52 0.16
N GLY A 147 -16.54 -17.21 0.29
CA GLY A 147 -17.16 -16.56 1.44
C GLY A 147 -16.29 -16.56 2.71
N LYS A 148 -15.03 -16.98 2.62
CA LYS A 148 -14.13 -17.02 3.79
C LYS A 148 -13.50 -15.66 4.01
N PHE A 149 -13.70 -15.11 5.20
CA PHE A 149 -13.05 -13.89 5.66
C PHE A 149 -11.67 -14.20 6.20
N VAL A 150 -10.67 -13.46 5.73
CA VAL A 150 -9.31 -13.44 6.28
C VAL A 150 -9.08 -12.04 6.85
N ILE A 151 -8.62 -11.96 8.10
CA ILE A 151 -8.34 -10.70 8.81
C ILE A 151 -7.00 -10.85 9.52
N GLU A 152 -6.08 -9.94 9.24
CA GLU A 152 -4.71 -10.03 9.71
C GLU A 152 -4.16 -8.63 10.03
N ILE A 153 -3.15 -8.59 10.89
CA ILE A 153 -2.44 -7.34 11.24
C ILE A 153 -0.94 -7.53 11.08
N TYR A 154 -0.40 -8.59 11.67
CA TYR A 154 1.04 -8.89 11.66
C TYR A 154 1.39 -9.91 10.56
N LYS A 155 2.69 -10.22 10.44
CA LYS A 155 3.23 -11.29 9.58
C LYS A 155 3.10 -12.65 10.26
#